data_AF-D0MZA2-F1
#
_entry.id   AF-D0MZA2-F1
#
_cell.length_a   1.000
_cell.length_b   1.000
_cell.length_c   1.000
_cell.angle_alpha   90.00
_cell.angle_beta   90.00
_cell.angle_gamma   90.00
#
_symmetry.space_group_name_H-M   'P 1'
#
loop_
_entity.id
_entity.type
_entity.pdbx_description
1 polymer ?
#
loop_
_entity_poly.entity_id
_entity_poly.type
_entity_poly.pdbx_seq_one_letter_code
_entity_poly.pdbx_strand_id
1 'polypeptide(L)'
;MQHYRLLELARMVRIGGEVLIVAWAFEQDERSKRRFEKQDVMVEWKLQQKYAKEEEKEDSASGSHGKVDREKRWVVYERYCHVYRSGELEALVAQVHGLEVVSVEYSRSNWCLRLKRVAT
;
A
#
# COMPACT_ATOMS: atom_id res chain seq x y z
N MET A 1 -1.74 -13.30 -6.22
CA MET A 1 -0.66 -12.38 -6.64
C MET A 1 0.10 -11.72 -5.48
N GLN A 2 -0.48 -11.53 -4.28
CA GLN A 2 0.19 -10.80 -3.19
C GLN A 2 1.31 -11.58 -2.46
N HIS A 3 1.23 -12.92 -2.37
CA HIS A 3 2.22 -13.73 -1.64
C HIS A 3 3.65 -13.68 -2.25
N TYR A 4 3.81 -13.46 -3.56
CA TYR A 4 5.12 -13.38 -4.21
C TYR A 4 5.98 -12.24 -3.66
N ARG A 5 5.37 -11.14 -3.20
CA ARG A 5 6.11 -10.01 -2.61
C ARG A 5 6.66 -10.35 -1.24
N LEU A 6 5.92 -11.15 -0.46
CA LEU A 6 6.37 -11.60 0.86
C LEU A 6 7.52 -12.61 0.75
N LEU A 7 7.50 -13.48 -0.26
CA LEU A 7 8.64 -14.36 -0.57
C LEU A 7 9.92 -13.56 -0.87
N GLU A 8 9.80 -12.48 -1.64
CA GLU A 8 10.96 -11.61 -1.92
C GLU A 8 11.46 -10.86 -0.67
N LEU A 9 10.56 -10.42 0.22
CA LEU A 9 10.97 -9.88 1.52
C LEU A 9 11.76 -10.91 2.33
N ALA A 10 11.27 -12.16 2.36
CA ALA A 10 11.94 -13.25 3.04
C ALA A 10 13.34 -13.53 2.46
N ARG A 11 13.50 -13.45 1.13
CA ARG A 11 14.79 -13.62 0.45
C ARG A 11 15.79 -12.49 0.75
N MET A 12 15.31 -11.27 0.90
CA MET A 12 16.16 -10.09 1.13
C MET A 12 16.67 -9.98 2.58
N VAL A 13 15.95 -10.56 3.54
CA VAL A 13 16.21 -10.39 4.98
C VAL A 13 17.05 -11.56 5.49
N ARG A 14 18.14 -11.27 6.21
CA ARG A 14 18.98 -12.29 6.85
C ARG A 14 18.20 -13.07 7.90
N ILE A 15 18.58 -14.33 8.15
CA ILE A 15 18.02 -15.14 9.25
C ILE A 15 18.19 -14.37 10.57
N GLY A 16 17.12 -14.35 11.38
CA GLY A 16 17.02 -13.58 12.62
C GLY A 16 16.71 -12.10 12.43
N GLY A 17 16.71 -11.58 11.20
CA GLY A 17 16.32 -10.20 10.89
C GLY A 17 14.83 -9.96 11.01
N GLU A 18 14.44 -8.71 11.22
CA GLU A 18 13.04 -8.30 11.39
C GLU A 18 12.55 -7.44 10.23
N VAL A 19 11.25 -7.51 9.96
CA VAL A 19 10.54 -6.70 8.96
C VAL A 19 9.33 -6.08 9.62
N LEU A 20 9.11 -4.78 9.38
CA LEU A 20 7.86 -4.12 9.70
C LEU A 20 7.05 -3.92 8.41
N ILE A 21 5.86 -4.51 8.35
CA ILE A 21 4.87 -4.24 7.32
C ILE A 21 3.81 -3.31 7.91
N VAL A 22 3.54 -2.20 7.22
CA VAL A 22 2.42 -1.30 7.55
C VAL A 22 1.55 -1.19 6.31
N ALA A 23 0.28 -1.53 6.44
CA ALA A 23 -0.68 -1.44 5.35
C ALA A 23 -2.00 -0.85 5.82
N TRP A 24 -2.70 -0.17 4.92
CA TRP A 24 -4.00 0.43 5.23
C TRP A 24 -5.01 -0.64 5.63
N ALA A 25 -5.67 -0.40 6.75
CA ALA A 25 -6.76 -1.24 7.21
C ALA A 25 -8.04 -0.92 6.43
N PHE A 26 -8.90 -1.91 6.21
CA PHE A 26 -10.25 -1.67 5.73
C PHE A 26 -11.07 -0.96 6.82
N GLU A 27 -10.87 -1.39 8.06
CA GLU A 27 -11.37 -0.75 9.26
C GLU A 27 -10.66 0.59 9.46
N GLN A 28 -11.42 1.68 9.57
CA GLN A 28 -10.89 3.03 9.71
C GLN A 28 -11.35 3.63 11.04
N ASP A 29 -10.42 4.22 11.78
CA ASP A 29 -10.73 4.89 13.04
C ASP A 29 -11.49 6.21 12.82
N GLU A 30 -12.07 6.74 13.89
CA GLU A 30 -12.87 7.97 13.87
C GLU A 30 -12.09 9.19 13.36
N ARG A 31 -10.77 9.24 13.55
CA ARG A 31 -9.91 10.35 13.13
C ARG A 31 -9.50 10.23 11.66
N SER A 32 -9.71 9.08 11.02
CA SER A 32 -9.41 8.91 9.61
C SER A 32 -10.40 9.70 8.75
N LYS A 33 -9.87 10.40 7.75
CA LYS A 33 -10.66 11.07 6.70
C LYS A 33 -11.16 10.11 5.62
N ARG A 34 -10.73 8.84 5.67
CA ARG A 34 -11.09 7.82 4.67
C ARG A 34 -12.12 6.87 5.25
N ARG A 35 -13.07 6.45 4.42
CA ARG A 35 -13.98 5.34 4.66
C ARG A 35 -14.03 4.53 3.37
N PHE A 36 -13.96 3.21 3.48
CA PHE A 36 -13.91 2.31 2.34
C PHE A 36 -15.14 1.42 2.33
N GLU A 37 -15.79 1.31 1.17
CA GLU A 37 -16.94 0.41 0.98
C GLU A 37 -16.50 -0.98 0.48
N LYS A 38 -15.33 -1.05 -0.16
CA LYS A 38 -14.69 -2.25 -0.70
C LYS A 38 -13.18 -2.26 -0.42
N GLN A 39 -12.54 -3.43 -0.50
CA GLN A 39 -11.10 -3.57 -0.22
C GLN A 39 -10.23 -3.10 -1.38
N ASP A 40 -10.72 -3.21 -2.60
CA ASP A 40 -10.02 -2.79 -3.82
C ASP A 40 -10.51 -1.42 -4.27
N VAL A 41 -9.67 -0.39 -4.10
CA VAL A 41 -10.06 1.01 -4.29
C VAL A 41 -9.08 1.77 -5.17
N MET A 42 -9.61 2.73 -5.92
CA MET A 42 -8.83 3.75 -6.60
C MET A 42 -8.70 4.96 -5.68
N VAL A 43 -7.48 5.46 -5.50
CA VAL A 43 -7.18 6.56 -4.60
C VAL A 43 -6.41 7.63 -5.33
N GLU A 44 -6.80 8.89 -5.10
CA GLU A 44 -6.07 10.03 -5.64
C GLU A 44 -4.60 10.01 -5.22
N TRP A 45 -3.72 10.11 -6.21
CA TRP A 45 -2.30 10.35 -6.07
C TRP A 45 -1.94 11.64 -6.80
N LYS A 46 -1.39 12.59 -6.04
CA LYS A 46 -1.13 13.95 -6.51
C LYS A 46 0.34 14.06 -6.88
N LEU A 47 0.63 14.15 -8.18
CA LEU A 47 1.96 14.42 -8.71
C LEU A 47 2.11 15.94 -8.89
N GLN A 48 3.21 16.53 -8.44
CA GLN A 48 3.47 17.95 -8.73
C GLN A 48 3.77 18.12 -10.22
N GLN A 49 3.18 19.12 -10.86
CA GLN A 49 3.31 19.32 -12.32
C GLN A 49 4.77 19.41 -12.81
N LYS A 50 5.70 19.93 -12.01
CA LYS A 50 7.13 19.99 -12.38
C LYS A 50 7.78 18.61 -12.59
N TYR A 51 7.18 17.54 -12.04
CA TYR A 51 7.61 16.15 -12.23
C TYR A 51 6.78 15.40 -13.28
N ALA A 52 5.68 16.00 -13.75
CA ALA A 52 4.88 15.43 -14.82
C ALA A 52 5.59 15.60 -16.16
N LYS A 53 5.43 14.62 -17.05
CA LYS A 53 5.91 14.74 -18.43
C LYS A 53 5.16 15.87 -19.16
N GLU A 54 5.75 16.47 -20.17
CA GLU A 54 5.10 17.54 -20.96
C GLU A 54 3.71 17.11 -21.46
N GLU A 55 3.59 15.86 -21.93
CA GLU A 55 2.34 15.22 -22.40
C GLU A 55 1.25 15.13 -21.30
N GLU A 56 1.64 15.08 -20.03
CA GLU A 56 0.75 14.95 -18.87
C GLU A 56 0.34 16.32 -18.30
N LYS A 57 0.96 17.42 -18.77
CA LYS A 57 0.64 18.79 -18.37
C LYS A 57 -0.48 19.40 -19.22
N GLU A 58 -0.79 18.79 -20.36
CA GLU A 58 -1.86 19.24 -21.25
C GLU A 58 -3.18 18.52 -20.95
N ASP A 59 -4.28 19.26 -20.89
CA ASP A 59 -5.64 18.75 -20.61
C ASP A 59 -6.23 17.89 -21.76
N SER A 60 -5.49 17.72 -22.86
CA SER A 60 -6.07 17.39 -24.17
C SER A 60 -5.71 16.03 -24.75
N ALA A 61 -5.02 15.14 -24.03
CA ALA A 61 -4.73 13.81 -24.56
C ALA A 61 -5.84 12.82 -24.19
N SER A 62 -6.52 12.28 -25.20
CA SER A 62 -7.48 11.15 -25.15
C SER A 62 -6.90 9.83 -24.57
N GLY A 63 -5.72 9.87 -23.94
CA GLY A 63 -5.02 8.76 -23.31
C GLY A 63 -4.29 9.11 -22.01
N SER A 64 -4.44 10.34 -21.47
CA SER A 64 -3.88 10.68 -20.16
C SER A 64 -4.80 10.16 -19.04
N HIS A 65 -4.25 9.33 -18.15
CA HIS A 65 -4.95 8.88 -16.93
C HIS A 65 -4.95 9.94 -15.80
N GLY A 66 -4.28 11.08 -16.01
CA GLY A 66 -4.14 12.14 -15.01
C GLY A 66 -5.01 13.36 -15.31
N LYS A 67 -5.71 13.88 -14.29
CA LYS A 67 -6.45 15.15 -14.36
C LYS A 67 -5.58 16.31 -13.87
N VAL A 68 -5.43 17.37 -14.68
CA VAL A 68 -4.59 18.51 -14.32
C VAL A 68 -5.36 19.49 -13.42
N ASP A 69 -4.85 19.75 -12.21
CA ASP A 69 -5.30 20.84 -11.34
C ASP A 69 -4.30 22.00 -11.47
N ARG A 70 -4.61 22.97 -12.33
CA ARG A 70 -3.74 24.12 -12.63
C ARG A 70 -3.59 25.08 -11.45
N GLU A 71 -4.63 25.22 -10.63
CA GLU A 71 -4.61 26.10 -9.46
C GLU A 71 -3.62 25.58 -8.41
N LYS A 72 -3.71 24.29 -8.09
CA LYS A 72 -2.82 23.65 -7.09
C LYS A 72 -1.51 23.15 -7.68
N ARG A 73 -1.32 23.30 -8.99
CA ARG A 73 -0.16 22.82 -9.76
C ARG A 73 0.10 21.33 -9.58
N TRP A 74 -0.98 20.53 -9.61
CA TRP A 74 -0.92 19.07 -9.53
C TRP A 74 -1.42 18.42 -10.82
N VAL A 75 -0.95 17.20 -11.07
CA VAL A 75 -1.60 16.21 -11.91
C VAL A 75 -2.10 15.11 -10.99
N VAL A 76 -3.42 14.88 -10.98
CA VAL A 76 -4.08 13.94 -10.09
C VAL A 76 -4.35 12.66 -10.84
N TYR A 77 -3.72 11.58 -10.40
CA TYR A 77 -3.92 10.24 -10.90
C TYR A 77 -4.76 9.43 -9.92
N GLU A 78 -5.32 8.33 -10.41
CA GLU A 78 -5.89 7.31 -9.56
C GLU A 78 -4.91 6.14 -9.43
N ARG A 79 -4.48 5.83 -8.20
CA ARG A 79 -3.67 4.64 -7.92
C ARG A 79 -4.55 3.56 -7.32
N TYR A 80 -4.36 2.33 -7.78
CA TYR A 80 -4.97 1.15 -7.17
C TYR A 80 -4.34 0.90 -5.79
N CYS A 81 -5.19 0.66 -4.79
CA CYS A 81 -4.82 0.28 -3.44
C CYS A 81 -5.71 -0.87 -2.98
N HIS A 82 -5.12 -1.84 -2.30
CA HIS A 82 -5.85 -2.84 -1.54
C HIS A 82 -5.76 -2.49 -0.05
N VAL A 83 -6.91 -2.40 0.63
CA VAL A 83 -7.00 -2.18 2.08
C VAL A 83 -7.37 -3.49 2.77
N TYR A 84 -6.60 -3.84 3.80
CA TYR A 84 -6.60 -5.17 4.40
C TYR A 84 -7.56 -5.24 5.58
N ARG A 85 -8.30 -6.34 5.69
CA ARG A 85 -9.11 -6.62 6.89
C ARG A 85 -8.27 -7.18 8.01
N SER A 86 -8.81 -7.15 9.22
CA SER A 86 -8.22 -7.85 10.37
C SER A 86 -7.94 -9.33 10.02
N GLY A 87 -6.72 -9.80 10.31
CA GLY A 87 -6.30 -11.19 10.07
C GLY A 87 -5.84 -11.51 8.65
N GLU A 88 -6.07 -10.63 7.68
CA GLU A 88 -5.79 -10.92 6.27
C GLU A 88 -4.27 -10.97 5.98
N LEU A 89 -3.52 -10.02 6.50
CA LEU A 89 -2.06 -9.96 6.31
C LEU A 89 -1.38 -11.13 7.02
N GLU A 90 -1.85 -11.50 8.20
CA GLU A 90 -1.39 -12.66 8.96
C GLU A 90 -1.60 -13.95 8.17
N ALA A 91 -2.79 -14.12 7.59
CA ALA A 91 -3.11 -15.27 6.75
C ALA A 91 -2.24 -15.35 5.48
N LEU A 92 -1.83 -14.20 4.92
CA LEU A 92 -0.90 -14.14 3.78
C LEU A 92 0.53 -14.49 4.20
N VAL A 93 1.00 -13.99 5.35
CA VAL A 93 2.34 -14.31 5.88
C VAL A 93 2.44 -15.78 6.27
N ALA A 94 1.38 -16.38 6.82
CA ALA A 94 1.35 -17.80 7.17
C ALA A 94 1.60 -18.74 5.98
N GLN A 95 1.38 -18.28 4.75
CA GLN A 95 1.65 -19.03 3.52
C GLN A 95 3.12 -18.94 3.07
N VAL A 96 3.97 -18.19 3.77
CA VAL A 96 5.34 -17.88 3.37
C VAL A 96 6.33 -18.53 4.32
N HIS A 97 7.01 -19.57 3.85
CA HIS A 97 8.02 -20.26 4.64
C HIS A 97 9.19 -19.34 5.04
N GLY A 98 9.62 -19.48 6.29
CA GLY A 98 10.75 -18.73 6.85
C GLY A 98 10.43 -17.28 7.23
N LEU A 99 9.15 -16.89 7.29
CA LEU A 99 8.70 -15.68 7.98
C LEU A 99 7.72 -16.05 9.09
N GLU A 100 7.91 -15.49 10.27
CA GLU A 100 7.00 -15.66 11.41
C GLU A 100 6.46 -14.31 11.86
N VAL A 101 5.18 -14.26 12.21
CA VAL A 101 4.56 -13.07 12.80
C VAL A 101 4.96 -13.00 14.27
N VAL A 102 5.65 -11.91 14.65
CA VAL A 102 6.07 -11.62 16.02
C VAL A 102 4.98 -10.85 16.77
N SER A 103 4.41 -9.83 16.13
CA SER A 103 3.28 -9.08 16.69
C SER A 103 2.44 -8.44 15.59
N VAL A 104 1.16 -8.23 15.92
CA VAL A 104 0.19 -7.50 15.10
C VAL A 104 -0.39 -6.37 15.93
N GLU A 105 -0.39 -5.18 15.36
CA GLU A 105 -0.92 -3.98 16.01
C GLU A 105 -1.80 -3.22 15.03
N TYR A 106 -2.92 -2.69 15.51
CA TYR A 106 -3.73 -1.73 14.77
C TYR A 106 -3.34 -0.31 15.21
N SER A 107 -2.86 0.52 14.28
CA SER A 107 -2.45 1.89 14.59
C SER A 107 -2.85 2.86 13.51
N ARG A 108 -3.63 3.88 13.89
CA ARG A 108 -4.06 4.99 13.02
C ARG A 108 -4.63 4.51 11.68
N SER A 109 -5.54 3.52 11.73
CA SER A 109 -6.16 2.92 10.54
C SER A 109 -5.21 2.16 9.62
N ASN A 110 -4.17 1.56 10.21
CA ASN A 110 -3.24 0.64 9.56
C ASN A 110 -3.12 -0.65 10.37
N TRP A 111 -2.93 -1.77 9.67
CA TRP A 111 -2.41 -2.99 10.23
C TRP A 111 -0.89 -2.96 10.18
N CYS A 112 -0.25 -3.17 11.33
CA CYS A 112 1.20 -3.17 11.52
C CYS A 112 1.64 -4.56 11.96
N LEU A 113 2.41 -5.25 11.13
CA LEU A 113 2.95 -6.57 11.42
C LEU A 113 4.46 -6.47 11.62
N ARG A 114 4.96 -6.90 12.78
CA ARG A 114 6.37 -7.25 12.93
C ARG A 114 6.55 -8.71 12.57
N LEU A 115 7.44 -8.96 11.63
CA LEU A 115 7.81 -10.29 11.18
C LEU A 115 9.27 -10.56 11.53
N LYS A 116 9.60 -11.84 11.73
CA LYS A 116 10.98 -12.30 11.89
C LYS A 116 11.31 -13.32 10.82
N ARG A 117 12.48 -13.17 10.19
CA ARG A 117 13.05 -14.17 9.31
C ARG A 117 13.58 -15.32 10.17
N VAL A 118 13.08 -16.53 9.93
CA VAL A 118 13.55 -17.74 10.62
C VAL A 118 14.24 -18.69 9.64
N ALA A 119 15.11 -19.55 10.18
CA ALA A 119 15.65 -20.67 9.41
C ALA A 119 14.48 -21.60 9.05
N THR A 120 14.47 -22.06 7.81
CA THR A 120 13.47 -23.01 7.31
C THR A 120 14.03 -24.42 7.43
#